data_AF-A0A0F9UXR7-F1
#
_entry.id   AF-A0A0F9UXR7-F1
#
_cell.length_a   1.000
_cell.length_b   1.000
_cell.length_c   1.000
_cell.angle_alpha   90.00
_cell.angle_beta   90.00
_cell.angle_gamma   90.00
#
_symmetry.space_group_name_H-M   'P 1'
#
loop_
_entity.id
_entity.type
_entity.pdbx_description
1 polymer ?
#
loop_
_entity_poly.entity_id
_entity_poly.type
_entity_poly.pdbx_seq_one_letter_code
_entity_poly.pdbx_strand_id
1 'polypeptide(L)' 'MILKVRKYLDGVGQYYHECTDENGKEHRVDLMVNGDFHDSDITPEDLVGKTVSVDYTYPHIEIGMEVVIIPEE' A
#
# COMPACT_ATOMS: atom_id res chain seq x y z
N MET A 1 -5.17 3.16 9.20
CA MET A 1 -6.10 2.55 8.22
C MET A 1 -5.57 1.17 7.86
N ILE A 2 -6.41 0.14 7.90
CA ILE A 2 -6.04 -1.20 7.46
C ILE A 2 -6.47 -1.40 6.01
N LEU A 3 -5.53 -1.87 5.19
CA LEU A 3 -5.71 -2.03 3.74
C LEU A 3 -5.27 -3.43 3.31
N LYS A 4 -6.12 -4.12 2.55
CA LYS A 4 -5.75 -5.34 1.83
C LYS A 4 -5.29 -4.99 0.43
N VAL A 5 -4.04 -5.32 0.11
CA VAL A 5 -3.45 -5.04 -1.20
C VAL A 5 -3.93 -6.07 -2.21
N ARG A 6 -4.53 -5.59 -3.32
CA ARG A 6 -5.12 -6.45 -4.35
C ARG A 6 -4.24 -6.54 -5.58
N LYS A 7 -3.65 -5.42 -5.97
CA LYS A 7 -2.91 -5.32 -7.22
C LYS A 7 -1.89 -4.20 -7.11
N TYR A 8 -0.75 -4.40 -7.75
CA TYR A 8 0.22 -3.34 -8.02
C TYR A 8 0.10 -2.93 -9.50
N LEU A 9 0.13 -1.63 -9.76
CA LEU A 9 0.03 -1.03 -11.10
C LEU A 9 1.30 -0.23 -11.40
N ASP A 10 2.09 -0.75 -12.33
CA ASP A 10 3.35 -0.17 -12.83
C ASP A 10 3.15 0.52 -14.19
N GLY A 11 2.35 1.58 -14.20
CA GLY A 11 2.08 2.37 -15.40
C GLY A 11 3.17 3.42 -15.70
N VAL A 12 3.21 3.92 -16.93
CA VAL A 12 4.09 5.04 -17.34
C VAL A 12 3.82 6.26 -16.45
N GLY A 13 4.67 6.45 -15.43
CA GLY A 13 4.72 7.64 -14.59
C GLY A 13 3.88 7.60 -13.31
N GLN A 14 3.23 6.47 -12.96
CA GLN A 14 2.50 6.36 -11.71
C GLN A 14 2.58 4.94 -11.15
N TYR A 15 3.06 4.82 -9.92
CA TYR A 15 3.17 3.57 -9.18
C TYR A 15 2.16 3.60 -8.03
N TYR A 16 1.17 2.71 -8.06
CA TYR A 16 0.16 2.65 -7.00
C TYR A 16 -0.36 1.23 -6.79
N HIS A 17 -0.89 1.01 -5.59
CA HIS A 17 -1.52 -0.23 -5.19
C HIS A 17 -3.02 -0.02 -5.14
N GLU A 18 -3.77 -0.93 -5.75
CA GLU A 18 -5.20 -1.03 -5.51
C GLU A 18 -5.40 -1.79 -4.20
N CYS A 19 -6.03 -1.13 -3.23
CA CYS A 19 -6.29 -1.66 -1.91
C CYS A 19 -7.77 -1.66 -1.59
N THR A 20 -8.18 -2.52 -0.66
CA THR A 20 -9.53 -2.52 -0.09
C THR A 20 -9.44 -2.32 1.41
N ASP A 21 -10.22 -1.38 1.96
CA ASP A 21 -10.30 -1.20 3.41
C ASP A 21 -11.27 -2.20 4.08
N GLU A 22 -11.37 -2.13 5.40
CA GLU A 22 -12.24 -2.99 6.22
C GLU A 22 -13.74 -2.84 5.90
N ASN A 23 -14.15 -1.72 5.28
CA ASN A 23 -15.52 -1.48 4.84
C ASN A 23 -15.78 -1.94 3.40
N GLY A 24 -14.77 -2.51 2.73
CA GLY A 24 -14.87 -2.91 1.33
C GLY A 24 -14.69 -1.77 0.34
N LYS A 25 -14.28 -0.57 0.78
CA LYS A 25 -14.02 0.55 -0.13
C LYS A 25 -12.66 0.39 -0.80
N GLU A 26 -12.62 0.67 -2.09
CA GLU A 26 -11.39 0.66 -2.88
C GLU A 26 -10.60 1.96 -2.72
N HIS A 27 -9.28 1.84 -2.62
CA HIS A 27 -8.32 2.94 -2.50
C HIS A 27 -7.17 2.71 -3.49
N ARG A 28 -6.57 3.79 -4.02
CA ARG A 28 -5.38 3.71 -4.89
C ARG A 28 -4.20 4.35 -4.19
N VAL A 29 -3.46 3.55 -3.45
CA VAL A 29 -2.44 4.06 -2.53
C VAL A 29 -1.04 3.75 -3.03
N ASP A 30 -0.17 4.75 -3.13
CA ASP A 30 1.27 4.50 -3.24
C ASP A 30 1.81 4.12 -1.86
N LEU A 31 1.98 2.82 -1.63
CA LEU A 31 2.47 2.24 -0.37
C LEU A 31 4.01 2.23 -0.28
N MET A 32 4.70 2.62 -1.35
CA MET A 32 6.15 2.52 -1.48
C MET A 32 6.81 3.89 -1.69
N VAL A 33 6.03 4.98 -1.59
CA VAL A 33 6.57 6.34 -1.73
C VAL A 33 7.70 6.54 -0.71
N ASN A 34 8.78 7.19 -1.14
CA ASN A 34 9.99 7.44 -0.34
C ASN A 34 10.75 6.20 0.19
N GLY A 35 10.40 4.98 -0.23
CA GLY A 35 11.09 3.78 0.27
C GLY A 35 10.87 3.56 1.77
N ASP A 36 9.70 3.95 2.27
CA ASP A 36 9.35 3.93 3.71
C ASP A 36 9.16 2.50 4.27
N PHE A 37 9.39 1.47 3.44
CA PHE A 37 9.58 0.12 3.94
C PHE A 37 11.00 -0.01 4.50
N HIS A 38 11.08 -0.18 5.82
CA HIS A 38 12.34 -0.38 6.55
C HIS A 38 13.19 -1.54 6.00
N ASP A 39 12.56 -2.52 5.34
CA ASP A 39 13.25 -3.58 4.61
C ASP A 39 13.51 -3.15 3.17
N SER A 40 14.77 -2.89 2.86
CA SER A 40 15.25 -2.54 1.51
C SER A 40 15.03 -3.64 0.46
N ASP A 41 14.62 -4.83 0.89
CA ASP A 41 14.42 -6.01 0.03
C ASP A 41 12.95 -6.21 -0.39
N ILE A 42 12.01 -5.44 0.16
CA ILE A 42 10.59 -5.53 -0.19
C ILE A 42 10.32 -4.75 -1.47
N THR A 43 9.79 -5.45 -2.48
CA THR A 43 9.32 -4.84 -3.72
C THR A 43 7.83 -4.49 -3.63
N PRO A 44 7.32 -3.54 -4.44
CA PRO A 44 5.88 -3.24 -4.48
C PRO A 44 5.02 -4.48 -4.76
N GLU A 45 5.51 -5.41 -5.59
CA GLU A 45 4.83 -6.66 -5.93
C GLU A 45 4.68 -7.60 -4.72
N ASP A 46 5.62 -7.60 -3.78
CA ASP A 46 5.59 -8.45 -2.58
C ASP A 46 4.44 -8.06 -1.63
N LEU A 47 3.96 -6.82 -1.74
CA LEU A 47 2.80 -6.36 -0.97
C LEU A 47 1.49 -6.95 -1.49
N VAL A 48 1.43 -7.43 -2.73
CA VAL A 48 0.19 -7.95 -3.32
C VAL A 48 -0.30 -9.17 -2.55
N GLY A 49 -1.56 -9.12 -2.11
CA GLY A 49 -2.17 -10.14 -1.28
C GLY A 49 -1.95 -9.95 0.23
N LYS A 50 -1.05 -9.05 0.63
CA LYS A 50 -0.80 -8.73 2.05
C LYS A 50 -1.85 -7.76 2.59
N THR A 51 -1.97 -7.77 3.92
CA THR A 51 -2.68 -6.75 4.68
C THR A 51 -1.65 -5.80 5.27
N VAL A 52 -1.85 -4.51 5.08
CA VAL A 52 -0.96 -3.47 5.59
C VAL A 52 -1.73 -2.50 6.49
N SER A 53 -1.04 -1.99 7.51
CA SER A 53 -1.48 -0.82 8.27
C SER A 53 -0.80 0.41 7.72
N VAL A 54 -1.57 1.49 7.53
CA VAL A 54 -1.12 2.78 7.02
C VAL A 54 -1.61 3.87 7.97
N ASP A 55 -0.75 4.76 8.46
CA ASP A 55 -1.15 5.68 9.53
C ASP A 55 -2.15 6.75 9.03
N TYR A 56 -1.87 7.36 7.87
CA TYR A 56 -2.79 8.27 7.17
C TYR A 56 -2.55 8.28 5.66
N THR A 57 -3.57 8.70 4.89
CA THR A 57 -3.46 8.95 3.45
C THR A 57 -3.58 10.44 3.15
N TYR A 58 -2.70 10.98 2.31
CA TYR A 58 -2.83 12.37 1.85
C TYR A 58 -3.99 12.48 0.84
N PRO A 59 -4.95 13.40 1.01
CA PRO A 59 -6.17 13.44 0.19
C PRO A 59 -5.95 13.84 -1.28
N HIS A 60 -4.77 14.33 -1.64
CA HIS A 60 -4.45 14.77 -3.00
C HIS A 60 -3.56 13.79 -3.76
N ILE A 61 -2.88 12.91 -3.03
CA ILE A 61 -1.96 11.89 -3.53
C ILE A 61 -2.08 10.82 -2.45
N GLU A 62 -2.93 9.82 -2.64
CA GLU A 62 -3.16 8.77 -1.64
C GLU A 62 -1.84 8.02 -1.43
N ILE A 63 -1.02 8.54 -0.53
CA ILE A 63 0.29 8.05 -0.18
C ILE A 63 0.13 7.35 1.16
N GLY A 64 0.62 6.12 1.25
CA GLY A 64 0.70 5.41 2.51
C GLY A 64 1.98 5.79 3.23
N MET A 65 1.85 6.32 4.44
CA MET A 65 2.97 6.62 5.33
C MET A 65 3.04 5.57 6.44
N GLU A 66 4.25 5.22 6.86
CA GLU A 66 4.51 4.21 7.92
C GLU A 66 3.81 2.87 7.63
N VAL A 67 4.01 2.34 6.43
CA VAL A 67 3.34 1.11 5.99
C VAL A 67 3.94 -0.10 6.70
N VAL A 68 3.11 -0.87 7.42
CA VAL A 68 3.53 -2.08 8.15
C VAL A 68 2.74 -3.28 7.65
N ILE A 69 3.42 -4.36 7.25
CA ILE A 69 2.77 -5.63 6.91
C ILE A 69 2.24 -6.29 8.19
N ILE A 70 0.95 -6.62 8.18
CA ILE A 70 0.31 -7.38 9.25
C ILE A 70 0.48 -8.87 8.93
N PRO A 71 1.11 -9.68 9.81
CA PRO A 71 1.22 -11.12 9.63
C PRO A 71 -0.17 -11.77 9.60
N GLU A 72 -0.40 -12.69 8.67
CA GLU A 72 -1.58 -13.58 8.73
C GLU A 72 -1.25 -14.73 9.70
N GLU A 73 -2.11 -14.96 10.71
CA GLU A 73 -2.02 -16.07 11.68
C GLU A 73 -2.27 -17.45 11.04
#